data_AF-A0A9D4FY46-F1
#
_entry.id   AF-A0A9D4FY46-F1
#
_cell.length_a   1.000
_cell.length_b   1.000
_cell.length_c   1.000
_cell.angle_alpha   90.00
_cell.angle_beta   90.00
_cell.angle_gamma   90.00
#
_symmetry.space_group_name_H-M   'P 1'
#
loop_
_entity.id
_entity.type
_entity.pdbx_description
1 polymer ?
#
loop_
_entity_poly.entity_id
_entity_poly.type
_entity_poly.pdbx_seq_one_letter_code
_entity_poly.pdbx_strand_id
1 'polypeptide(L)'
;MPCCYELCLECFKQNVEEANFCCPMCRTRISTWARRAARNKALVNEVRWTAIKNAFTDQVKNRLEGLEEEDEEMNALNISIKLAEPGEIRSEFEEQLRMLREQRALEARQEAEASERLIRQLQEEEARKLAELEEIRRKDEELALQLSRASSNDSEIVIRSSTSRSHSS
;
A
#
# COMPACT_ATOMS: atom_id res chain seq x y z
N MET A 1 -21.15 39.64 5.31
CA MET A 1 -20.41 39.55 4.02
C MET A 1 -21.34 38.98 2.94
N PRO A 2 -21.02 39.05 1.62
CA PRO A 2 -21.92 38.55 0.56
C PRO A 2 -22.09 37.03 0.57
N CYS A 3 -21.21 36.30 1.26
CA CYS A 3 -21.29 34.86 1.49
C CYS A 3 -22.07 34.47 2.76
N CYS A 4 -22.90 35.37 3.30
CA CYS A 4 -23.72 35.18 4.52
C CYS A 4 -22.96 34.98 5.84
N TYR A 5 -21.64 34.84 5.82
CA TYR A 5 -20.84 34.87 7.05
C TYR A 5 -20.70 36.29 7.61
N GLU A 6 -20.67 36.40 8.93
CA GLU A 6 -20.54 37.65 9.68
C GLU A 6 -19.28 37.60 10.54
N LEU A 7 -18.63 38.75 10.70
CA LEU A 7 -17.49 38.96 11.59
C LEU A 7 -17.70 40.32 12.27
N CYS A 8 -17.11 40.53 13.45
CA CYS A 8 -17.03 41.88 13.99
C CYS A 8 -16.14 42.75 13.08
N LEU A 9 -16.30 44.08 13.18
CA LEU A 9 -15.56 45.01 12.32
C LEU A 9 -14.04 44.87 12.48
N GLU A 10 -13.58 44.61 13.71
CA GLU A 10 -12.16 44.45 14.00
C GLU A 10 -11.59 43.17 13.36
N CYS A 11 -12.25 42.03 13.57
CA CYS A 11 -11.86 40.77 12.93
C CYS A 11 -11.91 40.87 11.40
N PHE A 12 -12.86 41.63 10.83
CA PHE A 12 -12.93 41.87 9.40
C PHE A 12 -11.72 42.66 8.89
N LYS A 13 -11.30 43.72 9.58
CA LYS A 13 -10.11 44.48 9.19
C LYS A 13 -8.85 43.61 9.20
N GLN A 14 -8.60 42.94 10.32
CA GLN A 14 -7.40 42.12 10.52
C GLN A 14 -7.34 40.90 9.58
N ASN A 15 -8.45 40.15 9.44
CA ASN A 15 -8.43 38.86 8.75
C ASN A 15 -8.87 38.93 7.29
N VAL A 16 -9.50 40.03 6.86
CA VAL A 16 -10.03 40.16 5.50
C VAL A 16 -9.40 41.35 4.77
N GLU A 17 -9.42 42.54 5.36
CA GLU A 17 -8.95 43.76 4.69
C GLU A 17 -7.42 43.84 4.58
N GLU A 18 -6.70 43.47 5.64
CA GLU A 18 -5.23 43.46 5.68
C GLU A 18 -4.62 42.19 5.09
N ALA A 19 -5.42 41.12 4.93
CA ALA A 19 -4.98 39.85 4.40
C ALA A 19 -5.21 39.74 2.88
N ASN A 20 -6.11 38.84 2.44
CA ASN A 20 -6.29 38.50 1.02
C ASN A 20 -7.70 38.82 0.48
N PHE A 21 -8.50 39.61 1.21
CA PHE A 21 -9.91 39.89 0.89
C PHE A 21 -10.75 38.63 0.62
N CYS A 22 -10.49 37.56 1.39
CA CYS A 22 -11.23 36.31 1.34
C CYS A 22 -11.95 36.07 2.67
N CYS A 23 -13.14 35.49 2.61
CA CYS A 23 -13.85 35.09 3.83
C CYS A 23 -13.07 33.97 4.56
N PRO A 24 -12.80 34.08 5.87
CA PRO A 24 -12.07 33.04 6.61
C PRO A 24 -12.88 31.74 6.75
N MET A 25 -14.21 31.81 6.64
CA MET A 25 -15.10 30.64 6.81
C MET A 25 -15.24 29.82 5.52
N CYS A 26 -15.39 30.48 4.36
CA CYS A 26 -15.71 29.80 3.09
C CYS A 26 -14.75 30.14 1.94
N ARG A 27 -13.70 30.93 2.19
CA ARG A 27 -12.69 31.36 1.21
C ARG A 27 -13.23 32.13 -0.01
N THR A 28 -14.50 32.52 -0.01
CA THR A 28 -15.05 33.37 -1.07
C THR A 28 -14.31 34.70 -1.12
N ARG A 29 -13.82 35.08 -2.30
CA ARG A 29 -13.15 36.36 -2.53
C ARG A 29 -14.17 37.50 -2.58
N ILE A 30 -14.00 38.50 -1.72
CA ILE A 30 -14.97 39.57 -1.50
C ILE A 30 -14.39 40.98 -1.69
N SER A 31 -13.21 41.10 -2.31
CA SER A 31 -12.48 42.37 -2.44
C SER A 31 -13.29 43.53 -3.05
N THR A 32 -14.02 43.29 -4.13
CA THR A 32 -14.86 44.32 -4.78
C THR A 32 -16.01 44.76 -3.89
N TRP A 33 -16.65 43.81 -3.21
CA TRP A 33 -17.70 44.10 -2.25
C TRP A 33 -17.16 44.90 -1.06
N ALA A 34 -16.03 44.47 -0.48
CA ALA A 34 -15.40 45.09 0.68
C ALA A 34 -15.07 46.56 0.41
N ARG A 35 -14.39 46.86 -0.71
CA ARG A 35 -14.06 48.25 -1.10
C ARG A 35 -15.30 49.12 -1.32
N ARG A 36 -16.35 48.57 -1.93
CA ARG A 36 -17.61 49.30 -2.15
C ARG A 36 -18.34 49.56 -0.84
N ALA A 37 -18.43 48.56 0.02
CA ALA A 37 -19.06 48.66 1.34
C ALA A 37 -18.31 49.64 2.25
N ALA A 38 -16.97 49.63 2.22
CA ALA A 38 -16.13 50.57 2.96
C ALA A 38 -16.40 52.02 2.52
N ARG A 39 -16.41 52.28 1.19
CA ARG A 39 -16.70 53.61 0.64
C ARG A 39 -18.08 54.13 1.02
N ASN A 40 -19.08 53.24 1.02
CA ASN A 40 -20.46 53.59 1.32
C ASN A 40 -20.80 53.52 2.81
N LYS A 41 -19.80 53.30 3.69
CA LYS A 41 -19.98 53.11 5.15
C LYS A 41 -21.02 52.03 5.51
N ALA A 42 -21.10 50.98 4.69
CA ALA A 42 -22.09 49.90 4.79
C ALA A 42 -21.46 48.55 5.15
N LEU A 43 -20.30 48.56 5.83
CA LEU A 43 -19.62 47.33 6.30
C LEU A 43 -20.34 46.71 7.51
N VAL A 44 -20.90 47.55 8.38
CA VAL A 44 -21.62 47.11 9.58
C VAL A 44 -23.08 46.88 9.23
N ASN A 45 -23.58 45.70 9.58
CA ASN A 45 -25.01 45.40 9.51
C ASN A 45 -25.70 46.02 10.75
N GLU A 46 -26.30 47.21 10.58
CA GLU A 46 -26.91 47.97 11.68
C GLU A 46 -28.06 47.23 12.38
N VAL A 47 -28.84 46.44 11.63
CA VAL A 47 -29.93 45.63 12.19
C VAL A 47 -29.36 44.57 13.10
N ARG A 48 -28.33 43.85 12.63
CA ARG A 48 -27.63 42.84 13.42
C ARG A 48 -26.93 43.45 14.63
N TRP A 49 -26.26 44.59 14.45
CA TRP A 49 -25.56 45.28 15.53
C TRP A 49 -26.51 45.74 16.64
N THR A 50 -27.67 46.27 16.27
CA THR A 50 -28.71 46.65 17.23
C THR A 50 -29.26 45.44 17.99
N ALA A 51 -29.50 44.32 17.30
CA ALA A 51 -29.92 43.08 17.94
C ALA A 51 -28.87 42.56 18.95
N ILE A 52 -27.58 42.62 18.60
CA ILE A 52 -26.48 42.23 19.50
C ILE A 52 -26.42 43.14 20.73
N LYS A 53 -26.48 44.47 20.56
CA LYS A 53 -26.49 45.43 21.68
C LYS A 53 -27.63 45.18 22.67
N ASN A 54 -28.80 44.82 22.16
CA ASN A 54 -29.98 44.58 22.99
C ASN A 54 -29.91 43.22 23.72
N ALA A 55 -29.31 42.20 23.10
CA ALA A 55 -29.21 40.87 23.69
C ALA A 55 -28.02 40.74 24.66
N PHE A 56 -26.93 41.46 24.41
CA PHE A 56 -25.64 41.30 25.11
C PHE A 56 -25.07 42.66 25.55
N THR A 57 -25.88 43.44 26.27
CA THR A 57 -25.55 44.84 26.62
C THR A 57 -24.26 44.93 27.46
N ASP A 58 -24.10 44.08 28.47
CA ASP A 58 -22.93 44.11 29.35
C ASP A 58 -21.66 43.70 28.61
N GLN A 59 -21.71 42.65 27.78
CA GLN A 59 -20.58 42.20 26.96
C GLN A 59 -20.14 43.27 25.97
N VAL A 60 -21.09 43.95 25.32
CA VAL A 60 -20.78 45.05 24.40
C VAL A 60 -20.16 46.23 25.15
N LYS A 61 -20.67 46.56 26.34
CA LYS A 61 -20.11 47.64 27.17
C LYS A 61 -18.67 47.32 27.57
N ASN A 62 -18.42 46.12 28.10
CA ASN A 62 -17.08 45.68 28.47
C ASN A 62 -16.13 45.71 27.27
N ARG A 63 -16.58 45.24 26.10
CA ARG A 63 -15.82 45.30 24.84
C ARG A 63 -15.45 46.72 24.42
N LEU A 64 -16.37 47.67 24.54
CA LEU A 64 -16.11 49.08 24.20
C LEU A 64 -15.22 49.78 25.22
N GLU A 65 -15.29 49.38 26.48
CA GLU A 65 -14.44 49.88 27.58
C GLU A 65 -13.06 49.21 27.64
N GLY A 66 -12.81 48.20 26.80
CA GLY A 66 -11.57 47.43 26.80
C GLY A 66 -11.41 46.50 28.00
N LEU A 67 -12.52 46.17 28.66
CA LEU A 67 -12.62 45.28 29.82
C LEU A 67 -13.00 43.85 29.39
N GLU A 68 -12.63 43.42 28.19
CA GLU A 68 -12.84 42.02 27.76
C GLU A 68 -11.97 41.12 28.66
N GLU A 69 -12.62 40.39 29.58
CA GLU A 69 -11.99 39.24 30.22
C GLU A 69 -11.77 38.19 29.11
N GLU A 70 -10.56 37.62 29.02
CA GLU A 70 -10.31 36.52 28.09
C GLU A 70 -11.29 35.39 28.42
N ASP A 71 -12.23 35.08 27.51
CA ASP A 71 -13.18 33.98 27.67
C ASP A 71 -12.41 32.67 27.95
N GLU A 72 -12.30 32.30 29.22
CA GLU A 72 -11.61 31.08 29.67
C GLU A 72 -12.21 29.83 29.01
N GLU A 73 -13.53 29.85 28.74
CA GLU A 73 -14.24 28.78 28.03
C GLU A 73 -13.82 28.64 26.55
N MET A 74 -13.48 29.74 25.88
CA MET A 74 -13.02 29.69 24.49
C MET A 74 -11.57 29.22 24.41
N ASN A 75 -10.78 29.46 25.47
CA ASN A 75 -9.42 28.96 25.62
C ASN A 75 -9.37 27.45 25.95
N ALA A 76 -10.41 26.92 26.61
CA ALA A 76 -10.52 25.48 26.91
C ALA A 76 -10.72 24.59 25.65
N LEU A 77 -11.16 25.17 24.53
CA LEU A 77 -11.27 24.47 23.24
C LEU A 77 -9.95 24.46 22.44
N ASN A 78 -8.88 25.09 22.93
CA ASN A 78 -7.53 24.94 22.37
C ASN A 78 -6.99 23.55 22.73
N ILE A 79 -7.48 22.53 22.02
CA ILE A 79 -6.85 21.22 21.98
C ILE A 79 -5.43 21.46 21.45
N SER A 80 -4.43 21.26 22.29
CA SER A 80 -3.03 21.28 21.87
C SER A 80 -2.80 20.13 20.90
N ILE A 81 -2.91 20.42 19.60
CA ILE A 81 -2.58 19.48 18.55
C ILE A 81 -1.07 19.27 18.63
N LYS A 82 -0.65 18.11 19.13
CA LYS A 82 0.75 17.70 19.08
C LYS A 82 1.10 17.40 17.63
N LEU A 83 1.86 18.30 17.02
CA LEU A 83 2.44 18.08 15.70
C LEU A 83 3.70 17.23 15.87
N ALA A 84 3.96 16.37 14.88
CA ALA A 84 5.21 15.62 14.83
C ALA A 84 6.39 16.60 14.70
N GLU A 85 7.49 16.29 15.38
CA GLU A 85 8.71 17.08 15.29
C GLU A 85 9.30 16.99 13.86
N PRO A 86 9.99 18.03 13.37
CA PRO A 86 10.59 18.00 12.05
C PRO A 86 11.54 16.80 11.88
N GLY A 87 11.14 15.85 11.04
CA GLY A 87 11.93 14.65 10.73
C GLY A 87 11.56 13.38 11.51
N GLU A 88 10.67 13.45 12.50
CA GLU A 88 10.18 12.28 13.26
C GLU A 88 9.53 11.24 12.33
N ILE A 89 8.59 11.69 11.50
CA ILE A 89 7.91 10.85 10.49
C ILE A 89 8.93 10.18 9.54
N ARG A 90 9.99 10.91 9.16
CA ARG A 90 11.03 10.35 8.28
C ARG A 90 11.83 9.26 8.98
N SER A 91 12.21 9.49 10.24
CA SER A 91 12.95 8.50 11.03
C SER A 91 12.13 7.22 11.22
N GLU A 92 10.85 7.34 11.57
CA GLU A 92 9.94 6.20 11.70
C GLU A 92 9.81 5.42 10.38
N PHE A 93 9.64 6.14 9.26
CA PHE A 93 9.56 5.53 7.95
C PHE A 93 10.83 4.75 7.58
N GLU A 94 12.00 5.35 7.78
CA GLU A 94 13.29 4.72 7.49
C GLU A 94 13.53 3.47 8.34
N GLU A 95 13.14 3.51 9.61
CA GLU A 95 13.21 2.37 10.53
C GLU A 95 12.28 1.24 10.09
N GLN A 96 11.02 1.53 9.77
CA GLN A 96 10.09 0.54 9.25
C GLN A 96 10.58 -0.08 7.94
N LEU A 97 11.19 0.74 7.07
CA LEU A 97 11.79 0.27 5.82
C LEU A 97 12.99 -0.65 6.06
N ARG A 98 13.81 -0.38 7.09
CA ARG A 98 14.92 -1.24 7.52
C ARG A 98 14.39 -2.59 8.01
N MET A 99 13.42 -2.58 8.93
CA MET A 99 12.80 -3.79 9.47
C MET A 99 12.23 -4.68 8.37
N LEU A 100 11.50 -4.10 7.41
CA LEU A 100 10.92 -4.83 6.29
C LEU A 100 11.98 -5.48 5.39
N ARG A 101 13.12 -4.79 5.15
CA ARG A 101 14.22 -5.35 4.37
C ARG A 101 14.88 -6.52 5.08
N GLU A 102 15.11 -6.39 6.38
CA GLU A 102 15.69 -7.46 7.21
C GLU A 102 14.80 -8.70 7.22
N GLN A 103 13.48 -8.51 7.40
CA GLN A 103 12.52 -9.60 7.35
C GLN A 103 12.56 -10.33 5.99
N ARG A 104 12.48 -9.59 4.88
CA ARG A 104 12.55 -10.19 3.54
C ARG A 104 13.86 -10.93 3.28
N ALA A 105 14.97 -10.39 3.78
CA ALA A 105 16.27 -11.04 3.65
C ALA A 105 16.33 -12.35 4.45
N LEU A 106 15.70 -12.41 5.62
CA LEU A 106 15.60 -13.64 6.41
C LEU A 106 14.73 -14.68 5.71
N GLU A 107 13.55 -14.30 5.22
CA GLU A 107 12.65 -15.17 4.49
C GLU A 107 13.32 -15.73 3.22
N ALA A 108 14.01 -14.89 2.45
CA ALA A 108 14.73 -15.32 1.25
C ALA A 108 15.85 -16.32 1.56
N ARG A 109 16.56 -16.18 2.69
CA ARG A 109 17.56 -17.16 3.12
C ARG A 109 16.93 -18.50 3.49
N GLN A 110 15.81 -18.47 4.22
CA GLN A 110 15.08 -19.68 4.59
C GLN A 110 14.53 -20.41 3.36
N GLU A 111 13.97 -19.66 2.41
CA GLU A 111 13.49 -20.19 1.14
C GLU A 111 14.63 -20.79 0.31
N ALA A 112 15.77 -20.10 0.22
CA ALA A 112 16.96 -20.61 -0.47
C ALA A 112 17.46 -21.93 0.16
N GLU A 113 17.57 -22.01 1.49
CA GLU A 113 18.00 -23.23 2.17
C GLU A 113 16.97 -24.38 2.00
N ALA A 114 15.68 -24.09 2.07
CA ALA A 114 14.63 -25.08 1.81
C ALA A 114 14.68 -25.57 0.35
N SER A 115 14.86 -24.65 -0.60
CA SER A 115 14.99 -24.95 -2.03
C SER A 115 16.22 -25.81 -2.31
N GLU A 116 17.39 -25.45 -1.77
CA GLU A 116 18.62 -26.22 -1.94
C GLU A 116 18.48 -27.65 -1.39
N ARG A 117 17.86 -27.81 -0.21
CA ARG A 117 17.60 -29.14 0.36
C ARG A 117 16.69 -29.97 -0.54
N LEU A 118 15.62 -29.37 -1.07
CA LEU A 118 14.70 -30.04 -1.97
C LEU A 118 15.38 -30.44 -3.29
N ILE A 119 16.17 -29.54 -3.87
CA ILE A 119 16.93 -29.81 -5.11
C ILE A 119 17.86 -31.01 -4.92
N ARG A 120 18.59 -31.08 -3.79
CA ARG A 120 19.47 -32.23 -3.50
C ARG A 120 18.69 -33.55 -3.42
N GLN A 121 17.54 -33.55 -2.76
CA GLN A 121 16.69 -34.75 -2.67
C GLN A 121 16.19 -35.20 -4.05
N LEU A 122 15.76 -34.25 -4.90
CA LEU A 122 15.31 -34.54 -6.26
C LEU A 122 16.45 -35.11 -7.11
N GLN A 123 17.65 -34.54 -7.03
CA GLN A 123 18.82 -35.03 -7.75
C GLN A 123 19.19 -36.46 -7.37
N GLU A 124 19.12 -36.80 -6.07
CA GLU A 124 19.37 -38.16 -5.59
C GLU A 124 18.29 -39.14 -6.08
N GLU A 125 17.02 -38.74 -6.05
CA GLU A 125 15.92 -39.55 -6.57
C GLU A 125 16.03 -39.77 -8.08
N GLU A 126 16.37 -38.74 -8.85
CA GLU A 126 16.61 -38.84 -10.29
C GLU A 126 17.78 -39.77 -10.61
N ALA A 127 18.89 -39.67 -9.86
CA ALA A 127 20.05 -40.56 -10.03
C ALA A 127 19.67 -42.03 -9.75
N ARG A 128 18.87 -42.29 -8.72
CA ARG A 128 18.37 -43.64 -8.41
C ARG A 128 17.49 -44.18 -9.54
N LYS A 129 16.54 -43.38 -10.03
CA LYS A 129 15.67 -43.76 -11.16
C LYS A 129 16.49 -44.02 -12.42
N LEU A 130 17.50 -43.21 -12.70
CA LEU A 130 18.37 -43.41 -13.85
C LEU A 130 19.15 -44.74 -13.75
N ALA A 131 19.69 -45.06 -12.57
CA ALA A 131 20.39 -46.32 -12.35
C ALA A 131 19.45 -47.53 -12.49
N GLU A 132 18.22 -47.43 -12.00
CA GLU A 132 17.21 -48.47 -12.17
C GLU A 132 16.82 -48.68 -13.65
N LEU A 133 16.61 -47.59 -14.40
CA LEU A 133 16.33 -47.65 -15.83
C LEU A 133 17.50 -48.27 -16.61
N GLU A 134 18.73 -47.93 -16.25
CA GLU A 134 19.93 -48.51 -16.87
C GLU A 134 20.02 -50.03 -16.62
N GLU A 135 19.71 -50.47 -15.40
CA GLU A 135 19.69 -51.89 -15.05
C GLU A 135 18.57 -52.65 -15.78
N ILE A 136 17.38 -52.05 -15.91
CA ILE A 136 16.28 -52.60 -16.71
C ILE A 136 16.71 -52.72 -18.17
N ARG A 137 17.30 -51.65 -18.74
CA ARG A 137 17.80 -51.64 -20.13
C ARG A 137 18.81 -52.76 -20.38
N ARG A 138 19.73 -52.97 -19.45
CA ARG A 138 20.75 -54.04 -19.53
C ARG A 138 20.11 -55.44 -19.53
N LYS A 139 19.14 -55.68 -18.64
CA LYS A 139 18.41 -56.95 -18.57
C LYS A 139 17.58 -57.21 -19.83
N ASP A 140 16.93 -56.16 -20.35
CA ASP A 140 16.17 -56.24 -21.59
C ASP A 140 17.05 -56.58 -22.79
N GLU A 141 18.25 -55.98 -22.88
CA GLU A 141 19.25 -56.31 -23.91
C GLU A 141 19.71 -57.78 -23.82
N GLU A 142 20.02 -58.26 -22.61
CA GLU A 142 20.41 -59.66 -22.41
C GLU A 142 19.28 -60.62 -22.80
N LEU A 143 18.04 -60.33 -22.41
CA LEU A 143 16.87 -61.12 -22.76
C LEU A 143 16.65 -61.15 -24.29
N ALA A 144 16.79 -60.00 -24.96
CA ALA A 144 16.70 -59.92 -26.42
C ALA A 144 17.77 -60.77 -27.13
N LEU A 145 19.01 -60.76 -26.63
CA LEU A 145 20.08 -61.63 -27.14
C LEU A 145 19.76 -63.12 -26.93
N GLN A 146 19.22 -63.51 -25.77
CA GLN A 146 18.80 -64.90 -25.54
C GLN A 146 17.67 -65.32 -26.47
N LEU A 147 16.65 -64.47 -26.66
CA LEU A 147 15.52 -64.72 -27.57
C LEU A 147 15.97 -64.84 -29.03
N SER A 148 16.89 -63.98 -29.49
CA SER A 148 17.43 -64.06 -30.86
C SER A 148 18.26 -65.33 -31.11
N ARG A 149 19.00 -65.80 -30.10
CA ARG A 149 19.73 -67.09 -30.17
C ARG A 149 18.78 -68.27 -30.20
N ALA A 150 17.74 -68.25 -29.35
CA ALA A 150 16.71 -69.31 -29.32
C ALA A 150 15.95 -69.39 -30.66
N SER A 151 15.55 -68.25 -31.24
CA SER A 151 14.85 -68.23 -32.53
C SER A 151 15.74 -68.67 -33.70
N SER A 152 17.05 -68.38 -33.65
CA SER A 152 18.03 -68.89 -34.61
C SER A 152 18.22 -70.40 -34.50
N ASN A 153 18.26 -70.95 -33.28
CA ASN A 153 18.33 -72.38 -33.05
C ASN A 153 17.05 -73.11 -33.48
N ASP A 154 15.87 -72.53 -33.22
CA ASP A 154 14.59 -73.09 -33.67
C ASP A 154 14.49 -73.09 -35.20
N SER A 155 14.98 -72.05 -35.88
CA SER A 155 15.05 -72.04 -37.34
C SER A 155 16.09 -73.02 -37.89
N GLU A 156 17.22 -73.26 -37.23
CA GLU A 156 18.18 -74.32 -37.60
C GLU A 156 17.63 -75.75 -37.39
N ILE A 157 16.84 -75.97 -36.32
CA ILE A 157 16.14 -77.24 -36.06
C ILE A 157 15.04 -77.47 -37.09
N VAL A 158 14.26 -76.45 -37.45
CA VAL A 158 13.24 -76.52 -38.50
C VAL A 158 13.87 -76.76 -39.87
N ILE A 159 15.00 -76.12 -40.20
CA ILE A 159 15.73 -76.38 -41.44
C ILE A 159 16.27 -77.82 -41.45
N ARG A 160 16.96 -78.29 -40.40
CA ARG A 160 17.49 -79.68 -40.34
C ARG A 160 16.39 -80.75 -40.41
N SER A 161 15.22 -80.51 -39.83
CA SER A 161 14.08 -81.44 -39.88
C SER A 161 13.34 -81.42 -41.23
N SER A 162 13.45 -80.34 -42.01
CA SER A 162 12.92 -80.27 -43.38
C SER A 162 13.89 -80.80 -44.44
N THR A 163 15.21 -80.69 -44.25
CA THR A 163 16.22 -81.32 -45.14
C THR A 163 16.32 -82.85 -44.97
N SER A 164 16.00 -83.37 -43.78
CA SER A 164 15.96 -84.81 -43.52
C SER A 164 14.68 -85.48 -44.05
N ARG A 165 13.59 -84.72 -44.18
CA ARG A 165 12.33 -85.20 -44.80
C ARG A 165 12.36 -85.22 -46.33
N SER A 166 13.22 -84.43 -46.99
CA SER A 166 13.33 -84.37 -48.45
C SER A 166 14.28 -85.41 -49.07
N HIS A 167 14.94 -86.24 -48.25
CA HIS A 167 15.76 -87.38 -48.71
C HIS A 167 15.06 -88.76 -48.57
N SER A 168 13.73 -88.76 -48.38
CA SER A 168 12.91 -89.98 -48.29
C SER A 168 11.69 -89.88 -49.21
N SER A 169 11.90 -89.94 -50.52
CA SER A 169 10.94 -90.39 -51.54
C SER A 169 11.70 -90.74 -52.82
#